data_AF-M9LY15-F1
#
_entry.id   AF-M9LY15-F1
#
_cell.length_a   1.000
_cell.length_b   1.000
_cell.length_c   1.000
_cell.angle_alpha   90.00
_cell.angle_beta   90.00
_cell.angle_gamma   90.00
#
_symmetry.space_group_name_H-M   'P 1'
#
loop_
_entity.id
_entity.type
_entity.pdbx_description
1 polymer ?
#
loop_
_entity_poly.entity_id
_entity_poly.type
_entity_poly.pdbx_seq_one_letter_code
_entity_poly.pdbx_strand_id
1 'polypeptide(L)'
;ITLNHAELVALEVSHPALELIKNKTEAFGAGELATKLTGAGGGGCAVTLLPDAFEQDKVRELVGELSDAGFKCYETRVGGDGFGVRLPTSAEDAAEARIRFQQVNLSAELADWAEAQQGWVFA
;
A
#
# COMPACT_ATOMS: atom_id res chain seq x y z
N ILE A 1 2.54 13.94 -7.57
CA ILE A 1 3.59 13.30 -6.73
C ILE A 1 4.91 14.07 -6.82
N THR A 2 5.43 14.29 -8.03
CA THR A 2 6.71 14.97 -8.29
C THR A 2 6.84 16.34 -7.64
N LEU A 3 5.80 17.21 -7.75
CA LEU A 3 5.83 18.54 -7.13
C LEU A 3 6.01 18.46 -5.61
N ASN A 4 5.29 17.57 -4.93
CA ASN A 4 5.42 17.43 -3.48
C ASN A 4 6.81 16.91 -3.08
N HIS A 5 7.41 16.00 -3.85
CA HIS A 5 8.80 15.59 -3.59
C HIS A 5 9.77 16.76 -3.74
N ALA A 6 9.60 17.62 -4.75
CA ALA A 6 10.43 18.82 -4.92
C ALA A 6 10.32 19.77 -3.72
N GLU A 7 9.12 19.99 -3.19
CA GLU A 7 8.94 20.79 -1.96
C GLU A 7 9.61 20.13 -0.74
N LEU A 8 9.55 18.80 -0.61
CA LEU A 8 10.22 18.08 0.48
C LEU A 8 11.75 18.13 0.37
N VAL A 9 12.29 18.15 -0.85
CA VAL A 9 13.72 18.43 -1.08
C VAL A 9 14.05 19.86 -0.67
N ALA A 10 13.21 20.84 -1.01
CA ALA A 10 13.40 22.24 -0.62
C ALA A 10 13.31 22.47 0.90
N LEU A 11 12.54 21.63 1.61
CA LEU A 11 12.50 21.59 3.07
C LEU A 11 13.68 20.81 3.69
N GLU A 12 14.65 20.39 2.89
CA GLU A 12 15.88 19.71 3.31
C GLU A 12 15.65 18.37 4.04
N VAL A 13 14.49 17.74 3.83
CA VAL A 13 14.17 16.43 4.42
C VAL A 13 14.44 15.26 3.48
N SER A 14 15.05 15.47 2.31
CA SER A 14 15.43 14.36 1.42
C SER A 14 16.73 13.66 1.87
N HIS A 15 17.16 12.66 1.10
CA HIS A 15 18.38 11.89 1.33
C HIS A 15 18.88 11.27 0.01
N PRO A 16 20.20 11.11 -0.21
CA PRO A 16 20.74 10.51 -1.44
C PRO A 16 20.11 9.16 -1.81
N ALA A 17 19.79 8.33 -0.83
CA ALA A 17 19.09 7.05 -1.05
C ALA A 17 17.68 7.24 -1.63
N LEU A 18 16.92 8.26 -1.18
CA LEU A 18 15.58 8.56 -1.69
C LEU A 18 15.66 9.10 -3.12
N GLU A 19 16.64 9.97 -3.40
CA GLU A 19 16.88 10.47 -4.75
C GLU A 19 17.30 9.35 -5.70
N LEU A 20 18.09 8.37 -5.24
CA LEU A 20 18.44 7.20 -6.03
C LEU A 20 17.21 6.35 -6.39
N ILE A 21 16.31 6.09 -5.44
CA ILE A 21 15.05 5.35 -5.69
C ILE A 21 14.20 6.11 -6.71
N LYS A 22 13.98 7.41 -6.50
CA LYS A 22 13.21 8.26 -7.41
C LYS A 22 13.80 8.23 -8.82
N ASN A 23 15.10 8.48 -8.95
CA ASN A 23 15.75 8.58 -10.25
C ASN A 23 15.74 7.25 -11.01
N LYS A 24 15.98 6.11 -10.34
CA LYS A 24 15.85 4.78 -10.96
C LYS A 24 14.44 4.52 -11.44
N THR A 25 13.45 4.80 -10.58
CA THR A 25 12.05 4.55 -10.89
C THR A 25 11.54 5.41 -12.05
N GLU A 26 11.82 6.72 -12.03
CA GLU A 26 11.40 7.62 -13.10
C GLU A 26 12.17 7.40 -14.40
N ALA A 27 13.44 6.94 -14.34
CA ALA A 27 14.17 6.55 -15.54
C ALA A 27 13.59 5.27 -16.17
N PHE A 28 13.17 4.32 -15.34
CA PHE A 28 12.60 3.06 -15.78
C PHE A 28 11.24 3.24 -16.48
N GLY A 29 10.36 4.07 -15.91
CA GLY A 29 9.05 4.38 -16.48
C GLY A 29 8.89 5.87 -16.77
N ALA A 30 9.68 6.40 -17.69
CA ALA A 30 9.74 7.83 -17.99
C ALA A 30 8.38 8.43 -18.36
N GLY A 31 7.86 9.31 -17.50
CA GLY A 31 6.56 9.96 -17.68
C GLY A 31 5.36 9.14 -17.21
N GLU A 32 5.56 7.87 -16.83
CA GLU A 32 4.51 6.96 -16.36
C GLU A 32 4.58 6.75 -14.84
N LEU A 33 5.81 6.61 -14.31
CA LEU A 33 6.05 6.41 -12.89
C LEU A 33 6.44 7.72 -12.22
N ALA A 34 5.89 7.93 -11.02
CA ALA A 34 6.24 9.07 -10.19
C ALA A 34 6.49 8.59 -8.76
N THR A 35 7.63 9.01 -8.20
CA THR A 35 8.07 8.61 -6.87
C THR A 35 8.20 9.83 -5.97
N LYS A 36 7.85 9.67 -4.69
CA LYS A 36 8.19 10.62 -3.64
C LYS A 36 8.65 9.90 -2.38
N LEU A 37 9.40 10.58 -1.52
CA LEU A 37 9.62 10.11 -0.15
C LEU A 37 8.31 10.06 0.64
N THR A 38 8.25 9.20 1.65
CA THR A 38 7.09 9.10 2.56
C THR A 38 7.53 9.12 4.03
N GLY A 39 6.73 9.74 4.90
CA GLY A 39 7.07 9.94 6.30
C GLY A 39 8.00 11.14 6.53
N ALA A 40 8.94 10.99 7.47
CA ALA A 40 9.82 12.07 7.92
C ALA A 40 10.90 12.48 6.91
N GLY A 41 11.27 11.60 5.98
CA GLY A 41 12.42 11.79 5.11
C GLY A 41 13.75 11.37 5.76
N GLY A 42 14.87 11.93 5.30
CA GLY A 42 16.22 11.59 5.78
C GLY A 42 16.68 10.18 5.44
N GLY A 43 15.97 9.49 4.54
CA GLY A 43 16.09 8.07 4.24
C GLY A 43 14.74 7.39 4.39
N GLY A 44 14.73 6.19 4.96
CA GLY A 44 13.49 5.45 5.19
C GLY A 44 12.85 4.95 3.90
N CYS A 45 11.58 5.28 3.69
CA CYS A 45 10.77 4.74 2.60
C CYS A 45 10.44 5.77 1.53
N ALA A 46 10.26 5.30 0.30
CA ALA A 46 9.66 6.02 -0.80
C ALA A 46 8.41 5.28 -1.30
N VAL A 47 7.51 6.02 -1.94
CA VAL A 47 6.33 5.47 -2.61
C VAL A 47 6.39 5.83 -4.08
N THR A 48 6.14 4.84 -4.92
CA THR A 48 5.98 4.97 -6.37
C THR A 48 4.54 4.68 -6.73
N LEU A 49 3.91 5.56 -7.50
CA LEU A 49 2.58 5.30 -8.05
C LEU A 49 2.72 4.48 -9.34
N LEU A 50 2.04 3.34 -9.38
CA LEU A 50 1.94 2.48 -10.57
C LEU A 50 0.60 2.76 -11.27
N PRO A 51 0.60 3.14 -12.56
CA PRO A 51 -0.62 3.18 -13.37
C PRO A 51 -1.25 1.79 -13.51
N ASP A 52 -2.58 1.71 -13.59
CA ASP A 52 -3.29 0.42 -13.74
C ASP A 52 -2.89 -0.36 -15.00
N ALA A 53 -2.50 0.36 -16.06
CA ALA A 53 -2.06 -0.20 -17.32
C ALA A 53 -0.56 -0.55 -17.36
N PHE A 54 0.17 -0.31 -16.27
CA PHE A 54 1.60 -0.57 -16.22
C PHE A 54 1.86 -2.08 -16.17
N GLU A 55 2.72 -2.57 -17.08
CA GLU A 55 2.91 -4.01 -17.28
C GLU A 55 3.52 -4.67 -16.05
N GLN A 56 2.93 -5.79 -15.62
CA GLN A 56 3.38 -6.52 -14.42
C GLN A 56 4.81 -7.07 -14.53
N ASP A 57 5.26 -7.43 -15.73
CA ASP A 57 6.66 -7.87 -15.92
C ASP A 57 7.64 -6.71 -15.74
N LYS A 58 7.27 -5.49 -16.17
CA LYS A 58 8.03 -4.26 -15.90
C LYS A 58 8.07 -3.91 -14.42
N VAL A 59 6.98 -4.15 -13.67
CA VAL A 59 6.99 -3.97 -12.20
C VAL A 59 8.01 -4.90 -11.55
N ARG A 60 8.03 -6.19 -11.94
CA ARG A 60 8.98 -7.18 -11.40
C ARG A 60 10.42 -6.82 -11.72
N GLU A 61 10.69 -6.36 -12.94
CA GLU A 61 12.01 -5.89 -13.37
C GLU A 61 12.47 -4.70 -12.53
N LEU A 62 11.63 -3.67 -12.37
CA LEU A 62 11.93 -2.52 -11.52
C LEU A 62 12.19 -2.91 -10.06
N VAL A 63 11.38 -3.82 -9.51
CA VAL A 63 11.60 -4.36 -8.15
C VAL A 63 12.94 -5.08 -8.06
N GLY A 64 13.34 -5.81 -9.09
CA GLY A 64 14.67 -6.41 -9.22
C GLY A 64 15.78 -5.37 -9.19
N GLU A 65 15.70 -4.34 -10.04
CA GLU A 65 16.71 -3.28 -10.09
C GLU A 65 16.88 -2.52 -8.78
N LEU A 66 15.78 -2.27 -8.07
CA LEU A 66 15.81 -1.62 -6.76
C LEU A 66 16.37 -2.55 -5.69
N SER A 67 16.08 -3.84 -5.76
CA SER A 67 16.62 -4.85 -4.85
C SER A 67 18.13 -5.03 -5.03
N ASP A 68 18.62 -5.05 -6.27
CA ASP A 68 20.04 -5.10 -6.60
C ASP A 68 20.79 -3.83 -6.15
N ALA A 69 20.08 -2.70 -6.10
CA ALA A 69 20.59 -1.45 -5.52
C ALA A 69 20.54 -1.43 -3.97
N GLY A 70 20.11 -2.51 -3.32
CA GLY A 70 20.09 -2.68 -1.86
C GLY A 70 18.81 -2.21 -1.17
N PHE A 71 17.74 -1.92 -1.93
CA PHE A 71 16.45 -1.51 -1.37
C PHE A 71 15.50 -2.68 -1.17
N LYS A 72 14.58 -2.57 -0.22
CA LYS A 72 13.50 -3.54 -0.05
C LYS A 72 12.21 -2.96 -0.64
N CYS A 73 11.68 -3.64 -1.64
CA CYS A 73 10.49 -3.20 -2.36
C CYS A 73 9.27 -4.08 -2.05
N TYR A 74 8.10 -3.45 -2.03
CA TYR A 74 6.82 -4.11 -1.87
C TYR A 74 5.82 -3.49 -2.85
N GLU A 75 5.20 -4.31 -3.69
CA GLU A 75 4.02 -3.90 -4.44
C GLU A 75 2.80 -4.01 -3.52
N THR A 76 2.05 -2.92 -3.38
CA THR A 76 0.85 -2.88 -2.54
C THR A 76 -0.15 -1.87 -3.07
N ARG A 77 -1.39 -1.98 -2.60
CA ARG A 77 -2.44 -0.97 -2.77
C ARG A 77 -2.48 -0.05 -1.56
N VAL A 78 -2.86 1.21 -1.79
CA VAL A 78 -3.10 2.21 -0.75
C VAL A 78 -4.59 2.51 -0.70
N GLY A 79 -5.12 2.81 0.49
CA GLY A 79 -6.56 3.04 0.68
C GLY A 79 -7.37 1.75 0.87
N GLY A 80 -6.79 0.75 1.53
CA GLY A 80 -7.50 -0.48 1.88
C GLY A 80 -8.61 -0.26 2.91
N ASP A 81 -9.41 -1.31 3.13
CA ASP A 81 -10.70 -1.26 3.84
C ASP A 81 -10.59 -0.97 5.36
N GLY A 82 -9.38 -0.92 5.91
CA GLY A 82 -9.16 -0.65 7.33
C GLY A 82 -9.41 -1.88 8.21
N PHE A 83 -10.31 -1.76 9.19
CA PHE A 83 -10.58 -2.83 10.15
C PHE A 83 -11.49 -3.92 9.56
N GLY A 84 -11.14 -5.18 9.81
CA GLY A 84 -11.95 -6.33 9.43
C GLY A 84 -11.80 -7.49 10.41
N VAL A 85 -12.82 -8.33 10.44
CA VAL A 85 -12.92 -9.55 11.25
C VAL A 85 -12.90 -10.76 10.32
N ARG A 86 -12.10 -11.77 10.66
CA ARG A 86 -11.99 -13.00 9.87
C ARG A 86 -13.13 -14.01 10.20
N LEU A 87 -14.19 -14.11 9.38
CA LEU A 87 -15.34 -15.07 9.27
C LEU A 87 -15.39 -16.31 8.29
N PRO A 88 -15.91 -17.51 8.69
CA PRO A 88 -15.62 -18.89 8.23
C PRO A 88 -16.52 -19.30 7.10
N THR A 89 -16.67 -18.43 6.13
CA THR A 89 -17.88 -18.48 5.34
C THR A 89 -17.61 -18.77 3.89
N SER A 90 -18.51 -19.55 3.29
CA SER A 90 -18.65 -19.64 1.83
C SER A 90 -18.87 -18.25 1.25
N ALA A 91 -18.56 -18.06 -0.04
CA ALA A 91 -18.82 -16.79 -0.72
C ALA A 91 -20.30 -16.34 -0.63
N GLU A 92 -21.23 -17.28 -0.49
CA GLU A 92 -22.67 -17.04 -0.35
C GLU A 92 -23.04 -16.41 1.00
N ASP A 93 -22.32 -16.77 2.08
CA ASP A 93 -22.63 -16.30 3.44
C ASP A 93 -21.97 -14.94 3.78
N ALA A 94 -21.09 -14.44 2.90
CA ALA A 94 -20.34 -13.20 3.13
C ALA A 94 -21.24 -11.95 3.21
N ALA A 95 -22.35 -11.92 2.47
CA ALA A 95 -23.28 -10.78 2.47
C ALA A 95 -24.06 -10.67 3.79
N GLU A 96 -24.56 -11.80 4.29
CA GLU A 96 -25.25 -11.86 5.58
C GLU A 96 -24.30 -11.52 6.73
N ALA A 97 -23.06 -12.00 6.64
CA ALA A 97 -22.05 -11.75 7.64
C ALA A 97 -21.61 -10.27 7.69
N ARG A 98 -21.63 -9.55 6.56
CA ARG A 98 -21.43 -8.08 6.52
C ARG A 98 -22.57 -7.32 7.19
N ILE A 99 -23.83 -7.68 6.92
CA ILE A 99 -24.99 -7.06 7.56
C ILE A 99 -24.91 -7.25 9.07
N ARG A 100 -24.57 -8.47 9.51
CA ARG A 100 -24.43 -8.77 10.93
C ARG A 100 -23.25 -8.04 11.56
N PHE A 101 -22.11 -7.94 10.89
CA PHE A 101 -20.96 -7.14 11.35
C PHE A 101 -21.37 -5.69 11.64
N GLN A 102 -22.11 -5.05 10.74
CA GLN A 102 -22.56 -3.66 10.94
C GLN A 102 -23.48 -3.50 12.16
N GLN A 103 -24.28 -4.53 12.46
CA GLN A 103 -25.16 -4.53 13.63
C GLN A 103 -24.37 -4.75 14.93
N VAL A 104 -23.43 -5.71 14.97
CA VAL A 104 -22.69 -6.06 16.19
C VAL A 104 -21.48 -5.17 16.45
N ASN A 105 -20.95 -4.46 15.45
CA ASN A 105 -19.81 -3.55 15.61
C ASN A 105 -20.13 -2.33 16.50
N LEU A 106 -21.43 -2.09 16.76
CA LEU A 106 -21.91 -1.05 17.69
C LEU A 106 -22.29 -1.61 19.07
N SER A 107 -22.17 -2.92 19.29
CA SER A 107 -22.51 -3.59 20.55
C SER A 107 -21.28 -4.14 21.26
N ALA A 108 -21.44 -4.54 22.52
CA ALA A 108 -20.40 -5.24 23.28
C ALA A 108 -20.20 -6.70 22.82
N GLU A 109 -21.04 -7.20 21.92
CA GLU A 109 -21.08 -8.60 21.48
C GLU A 109 -20.14 -8.89 20.31
N LEU A 110 -19.41 -7.88 19.81
CA LEU A 110 -18.52 -8.01 18.67
C LEU A 110 -17.45 -9.09 18.88
N ALA A 111 -16.87 -9.18 20.08
CA ALA A 111 -15.82 -10.15 20.39
C ALA A 111 -16.36 -11.59 20.36
N ASP A 112 -17.44 -11.84 21.08
CA ASP A 112 -18.10 -13.16 21.13
C ASP A 112 -18.58 -13.60 19.75
N TRP A 113 -19.11 -12.66 18.96
CA TRP A 113 -19.55 -12.93 17.59
C TRP A 113 -18.36 -13.23 16.67
N ALA A 114 -17.26 -12.49 16.78
CA ALA A 114 -16.06 -12.66 15.95
C ALA A 114 -15.32 -13.98 16.23
N GLU A 115 -15.27 -14.43 17.48
CA GLU A 115 -14.60 -15.68 17.88
C GLU A 115 -15.27 -16.93 17.29
N ALA A 116 -16.55 -16.87 16.95
CA ALA A 116 -17.28 -17.97 16.34
C ALA A 116 -17.03 -18.14 14.82
N GLN A 117 -16.06 -17.42 14.24
CA GLN A 117 -15.96 -17.14 12.79
C GLN A 117 -14.50 -17.37 12.19
N GLN A 118 -14.26 -17.66 10.88
CA GLN A 118 -12.98 -17.98 10.12
C GLN A 118 -12.74 -17.43 8.62
N GLY A 119 -12.51 -16.16 8.30
CA GLY A 119 -12.28 -15.58 6.92
C GLY A 119 -12.69 -14.09 6.67
N TRP A 120 -11.82 -13.18 6.20
CA TRP A 120 -12.02 -11.71 6.34
C TRP A 120 -13.35 -11.07 5.86
N VAL A 121 -13.93 -10.23 6.73
CA VAL A 121 -15.06 -9.32 6.50
C VAL A 121 -14.72 -7.95 7.07
N PHE A 122 -14.83 -6.92 6.24
CA PHE A 122 -14.45 -5.54 6.56
C PHE A 122 -15.68 -4.68 6.84
N ALA A 123 -15.47 -3.59 7.59
CA ALA A 123 -16.50 -2.62 7.97
C ALA A 123 -17.12 -1.87 6.77
#